data_AF-A0A376X7U7-F1
#
_entry.id   AF-A0A376X7U7-F1
#
_cell.length_a   1.000
_cell.length_b   1.000
_cell.length_c   1.000
_cell.angle_alpha   90.00
_cell.angle_beta   90.00
_cell.angle_gamma   90.00
#
_symmetry.space_group_name_H-M   'P 1'
#
loop_
_entity.id
_entity.type
_entity.pdbx_description
1 polymer ?
#
loop_
_entity_poly.entity_id
_entity_poly.type
_entity_poly.pdbx_seq_one_letter_code
_entity_poly.pdbx_strand_id
1 'polypeptide(L)'
;MQKLKQQVFEANMELPRYGLVTFTWGNVSAIDRERGLVVIKPSGVAYETMKAADMVVVDMSGKVVEGEYRPSSDTATHLELYRRYPSLGGIVHTHSTHATAWGAGGAGDPGVRHHAR
;
A
#
# COMPACT_ATOMS: atom_id res chain seq x y z
N MET A 1 17.48 -1.96 -0.85
CA MET A 1 16.21 -1.63 -1.54
C MET A 1 15.63 -2.78 -2.36
N GLN A 2 16.42 -3.53 -3.13
CA GLN A 2 15.85 -4.59 -3.98
C GLN A 2 14.99 -5.62 -3.24
N LYS A 3 15.40 -6.06 -2.05
CA LYS A 3 14.58 -6.94 -1.21
C LYS A 3 13.22 -6.34 -0.85
N LEU A 4 13.19 -5.06 -0.47
CA LEU A 4 11.94 -4.38 -0.10
C LEU A 4 11.04 -4.16 -1.33
N LYS A 5 11.62 -3.83 -2.49
CA LYS A 5 10.90 -3.80 -3.78
C LYS A 5 10.26 -5.13 -4.11
N GLN A 6 11.00 -6.23 -3.94
CA GLN A 6 10.49 -7.57 -4.16
C GLN A 6 9.31 -7.89 -3.22
N GLN A 7 9.43 -7.59 -1.92
CA GLN A 7 8.36 -7.81 -0.94
C GLN A 7 7.10 -7.00 -1.24
N VAL A 8 7.24 -5.72 -1.59
CA VAL A 8 6.09 -4.86 -1.94
C VAL A 8 5.45 -5.32 -3.24
N PHE A 9 6.25 -5.76 -4.22
CA PHE A 9 5.74 -6.34 -5.45
C PHE A 9 4.94 -7.61 -5.19
N GLU A 10 5.50 -8.57 -4.44
CA GLU A 10 4.82 -9.82 -4.07
C GLU A 10 3.51 -9.55 -3.33
N ALA A 11 3.54 -8.66 -2.33
CA ALA A 11 2.35 -8.25 -1.60
C ALA A 11 1.29 -7.63 -2.52
N ASN A 12 1.69 -6.81 -3.51
CA ASN A 12 0.76 -6.28 -4.50
C ASN A 12 0.14 -7.39 -5.37
N MET A 13 0.92 -8.41 -5.73
CA MET A 13 0.43 -9.56 -6.53
C MET A 13 -0.49 -10.49 -5.74
N GLU A 14 -0.51 -10.43 -4.42
CA GLU A 14 -1.46 -11.17 -3.58
C GLU A 14 -2.88 -10.58 -3.62
N LEU A 15 -3.03 -9.26 -3.77
CA LEU A 15 -4.37 -8.62 -3.82
C LEU A 15 -5.30 -9.23 -4.87
N PRO A 16 -4.91 -9.34 -6.16
CA PRO A 16 -5.78 -9.95 -7.16
C PRO A 16 -5.97 -11.45 -6.91
N ARG A 17 -4.97 -12.16 -6.37
CA ARG A 17 -5.08 -13.60 -6.03
C ARG A 17 -6.16 -13.87 -4.99
N TYR A 18 -6.31 -12.99 -4.01
CA TYR A 18 -7.34 -13.09 -2.97
C TYR A 18 -8.65 -12.38 -3.34
N GLY A 19 -8.80 -11.87 -4.56
CA GLY A 19 -10.01 -11.18 -5.01
C GLY A 19 -10.29 -9.86 -4.27
N LEU A 20 -9.25 -9.21 -3.73
CA LEU A 20 -9.37 -8.00 -2.91
C LEU A 20 -9.42 -6.71 -3.75
N VAL A 21 -9.18 -6.80 -5.06
CA VAL A 21 -9.12 -5.65 -5.98
C VAL A 21 -9.75 -6.00 -7.33
N THR A 22 -10.20 -4.95 -8.03
CA THR A 22 -10.67 -5.03 -9.43
C THR A 22 -9.79 -4.11 -10.28
N PHE A 23 -9.43 -4.53 -11.50
CA PHE A 23 -8.54 -3.78 -12.40
C PHE A 23 -7.19 -3.40 -11.75
N THR A 24 -6.72 -2.16 -11.91
CA THR A 24 -5.45 -1.65 -11.38
C THR A 24 -5.59 -1.04 -9.98
N TRP A 25 -6.74 -1.22 -9.33
CA TRP A 25 -7.02 -0.59 -8.03
C TRP A 25 -6.33 -1.31 -6.88
N GLY A 26 -6.20 -0.62 -5.76
CA GLY A 26 -5.46 -1.07 -4.61
C GLY A 26 -3.94 -0.95 -4.78
N ASN A 27 -3.26 -0.78 -3.66
CA ASN A 27 -1.81 -0.64 -3.64
C ASN A 27 -1.26 -1.07 -2.28
N VAL A 28 -0.04 -1.58 -2.32
CA VAL A 28 0.76 -1.85 -1.12
C VAL A 28 1.97 -0.95 -1.11
N SER A 29 2.34 -0.50 0.08
CA SER A 29 3.65 0.08 0.34
C SER A 29 4.31 -0.53 1.57
N ALA A 30 5.63 -0.37 1.66
CA ALA A 30 6.40 -0.68 2.85
C ALA A 30 7.47 0.39 3.09
N ILE A 31 7.87 0.58 4.35
CA ILE A 31 8.85 1.60 4.75
C ILE A 31 10.15 0.96 5.26
N ASP A 32 11.27 1.49 4.79
CA ASP A 32 12.58 1.33 5.41
C ASP A 32 12.81 2.52 6.35
N ARG A 33 12.61 2.29 7.65
CA ARG A 33 12.69 3.33 8.69
C ARG A 33 14.13 3.81 8.91
N GLU A 34 15.12 2.95 8.74
CA GLU A 34 16.53 3.31 8.90
C GLU A 34 16.95 4.32 7.83
N ARG A 35 16.41 4.17 6.62
CA ARG A 35 16.72 5.05 5.48
C ARG A 35 15.71 6.17 5.25
N GLY A 36 14.55 6.12 5.90
CA GLY A 36 13.46 7.07 5.66
C GLY A 36 12.88 6.98 4.24
N LEU A 37 12.86 5.78 3.67
CA LEU A 37 12.41 5.53 2.30
C LEU A 37 11.18 4.63 2.29
N VAL A 38 10.23 4.94 1.41
CA VAL A 38 9.00 4.16 1.21
C VAL A 38 9.00 3.59 -0.19
N VAL A 39 8.72 2.30 -0.30
CA VAL A 39 8.52 1.62 -1.57
C VAL A 39 7.03 1.45 -1.78
N ILE A 40 6.50 1.86 -2.93
CA ILE A 40 5.07 1.83 -3.24
C ILE A 40 4.81 1.38 -4.69
N LYS A 41 3.63 0.79 -4.91
CA LYS A 41 3.12 0.45 -6.24
C LYS A 41 3.19 1.64 -7.20
N PRO A 42 3.60 1.43 -8.47
CA PRO A 42 3.48 2.45 -9.52
C PRO A 42 2.02 2.69 -9.91
N SER A 43 1.71 3.92 -10.30
CA SER A 43 0.38 4.30 -10.80
C SER A 43 0.19 3.85 -12.25
N GLY A 44 -0.98 3.29 -12.56
CA GLY A 44 -1.38 2.97 -13.94
C GLY A 44 -0.71 1.75 -14.56
N VAL A 45 0.08 0.98 -13.80
CA VAL A 45 0.68 -0.28 -14.27
C VAL A 45 -0.26 -1.44 -13.93
N ALA A 46 -0.54 -2.26 -14.94
CA ALA A 46 -1.37 -3.45 -14.81
C ALA A 46 -0.65 -4.54 -14.00
N TYR A 47 -1.38 -5.28 -13.16
CA TYR A 47 -0.78 -6.31 -12.29
C TYR A 47 -0.10 -7.42 -13.10
N GLU A 48 -0.61 -7.72 -14.29
CA GLU A 48 -0.14 -8.78 -15.18
C GLU A 48 1.24 -8.50 -15.77
N THR A 49 1.60 -7.22 -15.92
CA THR A 49 2.87 -6.80 -16.54
C THR A 49 3.85 -6.19 -15.55
N MET A 50 3.40 -5.90 -14.33
CA MET A 50 4.20 -5.29 -13.28
C MET A 50 5.34 -6.21 -12.84
N LYS A 51 6.49 -5.59 -12.56
CA LYS A 51 7.70 -6.25 -12.06
C LYS A 51 8.16 -5.58 -10.77
N ALA A 52 8.99 -6.28 -10.00
CA ALA A 52 9.61 -5.69 -8.81
C ALA A 52 10.45 -4.43 -9.12
N ALA A 53 11.07 -4.37 -10.31
CA ALA A 53 11.82 -3.21 -10.77
C ALA A 53 10.94 -1.96 -10.95
N ASP A 54 9.64 -2.14 -11.23
CA ASP A 54 8.69 -1.06 -11.48
C ASP A 54 8.22 -0.36 -10.19
N MET A 55 8.54 -0.94 -9.02
CA MET A 55 8.24 -0.33 -7.73
C MET A 55 8.94 1.02 -7.58
N VAL A 56 8.19 2.01 -7.11
CA VAL A 56 8.67 3.39 -6.95
C VAL A 56 9.14 3.60 -5.51
N VAL A 57 10.30 4.21 -5.36
CA VAL A 57 10.85 4.61 -4.06
C VAL A 57 10.65 6.10 -3.89
N VAL A 58 10.03 6.49 -2.79
CA VAL A 58 9.86 7.89 -2.38
C VAL A 58 10.49 8.12 -1.02
N ASP A 59 10.91 9.34 -0.74
CA ASP A 59 11.28 9.74 0.62
C ASP A 59 10.04 10.10 1.46
N MET A 60 10.25 10.39 2.75
CA MET A 60 9.20 10.81 3.66
C MET A 60 8.56 12.17 3.34
N SER A 61 9.06 12.92 2.35
CA SER A 61 8.41 14.12 1.80
C SER A 61 7.52 13.81 0.59
N GLY A 62 7.63 12.62 0.02
CA GLY A 62 6.92 12.18 -1.17
C GLY A 62 7.66 12.45 -2.48
N LYS A 63 8.92 12.88 -2.41
CA LYS A 63 9.76 13.02 -3.60
C LYS A 63 10.20 11.63 -4.08
N VAL A 64 10.10 11.39 -5.38
CA VAL A 64 10.64 10.16 -6.00
C VAL A 64 12.17 10.17 -5.91
N VAL A 65 12.71 9.12 -5.31
CA VAL A 65 14.14 8.87 -5.15
C VAL A 65 14.63 7.86 -6.19
N GLU A 66 13.79 6.89 -6.56
CA GLU A 66 14.13 5.85 -7.53
C GLU A 66 12.86 5.31 -8.21
N GLY A 67 12.92 5.05 -9.52
CA GLY A 67 11.83 4.47 -10.32
C GLY A 67 11.51 5.32 -11.55
N GLU A 68 11.06 4.67 -12.63
CA GLU A 68 10.69 5.33 -13.89
C GLU A 68 9.21 5.76 -13.91
N TYR A 69 8.38 5.10 -13.11
CA TYR A 69 6.94 5.36 -13.05
C TYR A 69 6.59 6.41 -12.00
N ARG A 70 5.39 6.96 -12.15
CA ARG A 70 4.77 7.79 -11.10
C ARG A 70 4.33 6.88 -9.94
N PRO A 71 4.55 7.28 -8.67
CA PRO A 71 4.04 6.51 -7.54
C PRO A 71 2.50 6.55 -7.50
N SER A 72 1.89 5.63 -6.76
CA SER A 72 0.42 5.59 -6.55
C SER A 72 -0.16 6.96 -6.17
N SER A 73 -1.37 7.28 -6.61
CA SER A 73 -2.10 8.49 -6.18
C SER A 73 -2.28 8.56 -4.66
N ASP A 74 -2.32 7.40 -3.99
CA ASP A 74 -2.52 7.29 -2.53
C ASP A 74 -1.23 7.48 -1.72
N THR A 75 -0.11 7.82 -2.37
CA THR A 75 1.20 7.96 -1.71
C THR A 75 1.14 8.93 -0.53
N ALA A 76 0.45 10.07 -0.67
CA ALA A 76 0.34 11.06 0.41
C ALA A 76 -0.30 10.47 1.68
N THR A 77 -1.33 9.64 1.52
CA THR A 77 -2.00 8.94 2.61
C THR A 77 -1.06 7.94 3.29
N HIS A 78 -0.32 7.15 2.51
CA HIS A 78 0.64 6.18 3.07
C HIS A 78 1.73 6.87 3.88
N LEU A 79 2.28 7.99 3.36
CA LEU A 79 3.29 8.77 4.06
C LEU A 79 2.77 9.34 5.37
N GLU A 80 1.54 9.86 5.38
CA GLU A 80 0.94 10.40 6.60
C GLU A 80 0.73 9.33 7.66
N LEU A 81 0.27 8.14 7.26
CA LEU A 81 0.13 7.01 8.17
C LEU A 81 1.50 6.57 8.74
N TYR A 82 2.56 6.53 7.93
CA TYR A 82 3.90 6.22 8.44
C TYR A 82 4.44 7.28 9.38
N ARG A 83 4.14 8.58 9.16
CA ARG A 83 4.53 9.66 10.09
C ARG A 83 3.79 9.54 11.42
N ARG A 84 2.47 9.30 11.36
CA ARG A 84 1.61 9.24 12.54
C ARG A 84 1.81 7.98 13.38
N TYR A 85 2.14 6.86 12.73
CA TYR A 85 2.29 5.56 13.40
C TYR A 85 3.70 4.97 13.15
N PRO A 86 4.67 5.24 14.04
CA PRO A 86 6.05 4.77 13.89
C PRO A 86 6.21 3.24 13.86
N SER A 87 5.26 2.49 14.44
CA SER A 87 5.26 1.02 14.46
C SER A 87 4.85 0.37 13.13
N LEU A 88 4.26 1.13 12.18
CA LEU A 88 3.87 0.57 10.88
C LEU A 88 5.10 0.27 10.02
N GLY A 89 5.13 -0.95 9.46
CA GLY A 89 6.12 -1.39 8.48
C GLY A 89 5.57 -1.56 7.05
N GLY A 90 4.25 -1.67 6.90
CA GLY A 90 3.58 -1.84 5.61
C GLY A 90 2.13 -1.35 5.67
N ILE A 91 1.61 -0.91 4.52
CA ILE A 91 0.24 -0.43 4.36
C ILE A 91 -0.36 -1.05 3.11
N VAL A 92 -1.55 -1.61 3.24
CA VAL A 92 -2.34 -2.16 2.13
C VAL A 92 -3.62 -1.34 2.00
N HIS A 93 -3.82 -0.73 0.83
CA HIS A 93 -5.07 -0.10 0.44
C HIS A 93 -5.77 -0.97 -0.59
N THR A 94 -7.05 -1.28 -0.37
CA THR A 94 -7.85 -2.11 -1.28
C THR A 94 -9.21 -1.47 -1.54
N HIS A 95 -9.80 -1.80 -2.68
CA HIS A 95 -11.20 -1.52 -2.99
C HIS A 95 -12.00 -2.82 -3.01
N SER A 96 -11.79 -3.68 -2.01
CA SER A 96 -12.59 -4.91 -1.90
C SER A 96 -14.07 -4.54 -1.81
N THR A 97 -14.92 -5.25 -2.54
CA THR A 97 -16.37 -4.98 -2.65
C THR A 97 -17.05 -4.91 -1.29
N HIS A 98 -16.60 -5.71 -0.32
CA HIS A 98 -17.12 -5.73 1.04
C HIS A 98 -16.63 -4.55 1.89
N ALA A 99 -15.33 -4.19 1.87
CA ALA A 99 -14.86 -3.04 2.64
C ALA A 99 -15.36 -1.70 2.05
N THR A 100 -15.52 -1.63 0.73
CA THR A 100 -15.97 -0.41 0.03
C THR A 100 -17.47 -0.12 0.28
N ALA A 101 -18.31 -1.16 0.34
CA ALA A 101 -19.72 -1.01 0.71
C ALA A 101 -19.90 -0.50 2.15
N TRP A 102 -19.03 -0.91 3.08
CA TRP A 102 -19.04 -0.43 4.47
C TRP A 102 -18.45 0.98 4.62
N GLY A 103 -17.38 1.30 3.90
CA GLY A 103 -16.76 2.63 3.92
C GLY A 103 -17.66 3.73 3.34
N ALA A 104 -18.46 3.43 2.31
CA ALA A 104 -19.42 4.37 1.73
C ALA A 104 -20.70 4.54 2.57
N GLY A 105 -21.01 3.60 3.45
CA GLY A 105 -22.24 3.59 4.27
C GLY A 105 -22.14 4.32 5.61
N GLY A 106 -20.94 4.78 6.03
CA GLY A 106 -20.76 5.55 7.26
C GLY A 106 -21.13 4.82 8.57
N ALA A 107 -21.36 3.51 8.54
CA ALA A 107 -21.69 2.73 9.73
C ALA A 107 -20.40 2.20 10.37
N GLY A 108 -20.03 2.79 11.50
CA GLY A 108 -18.95 2.30 12.35
C GLY A 108 -19.18 0.85 12.80
N ASP A 109 -18.10 0.09 12.93
CA ASP A 109 -18.09 -1.29 13.37
C ASP A 109 -18.53 -1.44 14.84
N PRO A 110 -19.58 -2.23 15.18
CA PRO A 110 -19.95 -2.53 16.56
C PRO A 110 -19.24 -3.77 17.15
N GLY A 111 -18.16 -4.26 16.53
CA GLY A 111 -17.75 -5.66 16.64
C GLY A 111 -16.37 -6.01 17.19
N VAL A 112 -15.75 -5.23 18.10
CA VAL A 112 -14.57 -5.74 18.86
C VAL A 112 -14.89 -5.81 20.35
N ARG A 113 -15.31 -7.00 20.80
CA ARG A 113 -15.36 -7.34 22.21
C ARG A 113 -13.93 -7.51 22.73
N HIS A 114 -13.49 -6.59 23.58
CA HIS A 114 -12.36 -6.83 24.45
C HIS A 114 -12.72 -7.93 25.45
N HIS A 115 -12.18 -9.13 25.28
CA HIS A 115 -12.00 -10.05 26.41
C HIS A 115 -10.66 -9.71 27.07
N ALA A 116 -10.71 -8.81 28.04
CA ALA A 116 -9.67 -8.71 29.06
C ALA A 116 -10.06 -9.64 30.22
N ARG A 117 -9.18 -10.59 30.53
CA ARG A 117 -9.00 -11.11 31.88
C ARG A 117 -7.58 -10.77 32.29
#